data_AF-A0A3P7JZT2-F1
#
_entry.id   AF-A0A3P7JZT2-F1
#
_cell.length_a   1.000
_cell.length_b   1.000
_cell.length_c   1.000
_cell.angle_alpha   90.00
_cell.angle_beta   90.00
_cell.angle_gamma   90.00
#
_symmetry.space_group_name_H-M   'P 1'
#
loop_
_entity.id
_entity.type
_entity.pdbx_description
1 polymer ?
#
loop_
_entity_poly.entity_id
_entity_poly.type
_entity_poly.pdbx_seq_one_letter_code
_entity_poly.pdbx_strand_id
1 'polypeptide(L)'
;MVEVLLASEHYTNNSHHSALDDFRDLFDEFAEQSGIHYTKRNFRELETYISGLPVARYGLRYTDCEQFRQFLSGIKAQRYHLQYASVKCGAMTYSYCMAFACNPFDYTRLNSTPAA
;
A
#
# COMPACT_ATOMS: atom_id res chain seq x y z
N MET A 1 -5.10 -11.38 -9.53
CA MET A 1 -4.71 -9.95 -9.35
C MET A 1 -4.26 -9.82 -7.92
N VAL A 2 -3.18 -9.09 -7.69
CA VAL A 2 -2.71 -8.76 -6.34
C VAL A 2 -3.34 -7.45 -5.96
N GLU A 3 -4.00 -7.39 -4.82
CA GLU A 3 -4.53 -6.14 -4.25
C GLU A 3 -3.61 -5.70 -3.12
N VAL A 4 -3.16 -4.45 -3.16
CA VAL A 4 -2.24 -3.89 -2.17
C VAL A 4 -2.90 -2.68 -1.55
N LEU A 5 -3.01 -2.64 -0.22
CA LEU A 5 -3.43 -1.47 0.54
C LEU A 5 -2.22 -0.94 1.30
N LEU A 6 -1.89 0.33 1.09
CA LEU A 6 -0.81 1.03 1.75
C LEU A 6 -1.37 2.18 2.57
N ALA A 7 -0.82 2.41 3.75
CA ALA A 7 -1.11 3.56 4.59
C ALA A 7 0.18 4.23 5.00
N SER A 8 0.21 5.56 4.87
CA SER A 8 1.32 6.40 5.29
C SER A 8 1.09 6.90 6.72
N GLU A 9 2.18 7.11 7.44
CA GLU A 9 2.15 7.89 8.68
C GLU A 9 1.77 9.35 8.33
N HIS A 10 0.96 9.98 9.19
CA HIS A 10 0.30 11.28 8.97
C HIS A 10 1.14 12.35 8.23
N TYR A 11 0.62 12.84 7.10
CA TYR A 11 1.03 14.11 6.52
C TYR A 11 0.26 15.25 7.20
N THR A 12 0.95 16.10 7.97
CA THR A 12 0.48 17.49 8.15
C THR A 12 0.54 18.15 6.79
N ASN A 13 -0.56 18.76 6.34
CA ASN A 13 -0.90 19.38 5.04
C ASN A 13 0.12 20.35 4.37
N ASN A 14 1.41 20.27 4.65
CA ASN A 14 2.38 21.32 4.37
C ASN A 14 3.64 20.85 3.59
N SER A 15 3.64 19.65 3.03
CA SER A 15 4.75 19.16 2.20
C SER A 15 4.29 19.02 0.75
N HIS A 16 5.11 19.53 -0.17
CA HIS A 16 4.95 19.45 -1.63
C HIS A 16 5.01 18.02 -2.21
N HIS A 17 5.01 16.98 -1.37
CA HIS A 17 5.04 15.56 -1.71
C HIS A 17 3.83 14.85 -1.10
N SER A 18 3.13 14.06 -1.91
CA SER A 18 1.97 13.29 -1.46
C SER A 18 2.38 11.87 -1.08
N ALA A 19 1.73 11.29 -0.06
CA ALA A 19 1.91 9.87 0.28
C ALA A 19 1.72 8.93 -0.92
N LEU A 20 0.93 9.33 -1.91
CA LEU A 20 0.72 8.56 -3.13
C LEU A 20 1.94 8.52 -4.03
N ASP A 21 2.79 9.54 -4.00
CA ASP A 21 4.06 9.55 -4.74
C ASP A 21 5.03 8.55 -4.08
N ASP A 22 5.12 8.54 -2.75
CA ASP A 22 5.93 7.56 -2.01
C ASP A 22 5.47 6.12 -2.31
N PHE A 23 4.15 5.90 -2.40
CA PHE A 23 3.60 4.59 -2.77
C PHE A 23 3.96 4.20 -4.21
N ARG A 24 3.99 5.16 -5.14
CA ARG A 24 4.40 4.91 -6.54
C ARG A 24 5.87 4.54 -6.61
N ASP A 25 6.73 5.28 -5.92
CA ASP A 25 8.17 4.99 -5.85
C ASP A 25 8.44 3.58 -5.32
N LEU A 26 7.65 3.12 -4.35
CA LEU A 26 7.73 1.75 -3.86
C LEU A 26 7.43 0.71 -4.94
N PHE A 27 6.40 0.93 -5.75
CA PHE A 27 6.04 0.01 -6.82
C PHE A 27 7.04 0.07 -7.97
N ASP A 28 7.59 1.23 -8.28
CA ASP A 28 8.62 1.40 -9.31
C ASP A 28 9.92 0.68 -8.91
N GLU A 29 10.34 0.79 -7.65
CA GLU A 29 11.51 0.06 -7.15
C GLU A 29 11.30 -1.46 -7.20
N PHE A 30 10.12 -1.95 -6.79
CA PHE A 30 9.80 -3.37 -6.91
C PHE A 30 9.81 -3.83 -8.38
N ALA A 31 9.25 -3.00 -9.28
CA ALA A 31 9.18 -3.30 -10.70
C ALA A 31 10.57 -3.42 -11.32
N GLU A 32 11.47 -2.49 -10.97
CA GLU A 32 12.87 -2.51 -11.40
C GLU A 32 13.59 -3.76 -10.91
N GLN A 33 13.45 -4.11 -9.62
CA GLN A 33 14.09 -5.30 -9.03
C GLN A 33 13.55 -6.62 -9.62
N SER A 34 12.28 -6.65 -9.99
CA SER A 34 11.61 -7.85 -10.50
C SER A 34 11.61 -7.94 -12.03
N GLY A 35 12.15 -6.94 -12.73
CA GLY A 35 12.11 -6.85 -14.20
C GLY A 35 10.69 -6.68 -14.77
N ILE A 36 9.77 -6.15 -13.98
CA ILE A 36 8.38 -5.89 -14.38
C ILE A 36 8.28 -4.45 -14.89
N HIS A 37 7.42 -4.21 -15.88
CA HIS A 37 7.06 -2.86 -16.27
C HIS A 37 5.58 -2.61 -16.00
N TYR A 38 5.29 -1.74 -15.04
CA TYR A 38 3.93 -1.30 -14.78
C TYR A 38 3.47 -0.29 -15.83
N THR A 39 2.25 -0.49 -16.28
CA THR A 39 1.51 0.27 -17.28
C THR A 39 0.13 0.56 -16.70
N LYS A 40 -0.61 1.50 -17.30
CA LYS A 40 -1.99 1.78 -16.88
C LYS A 40 -2.95 0.58 -16.93
N ARG A 41 -2.56 -0.53 -17.60
CA ARG A 41 -3.39 -1.75 -17.73
C ARG A 41 -3.15 -2.77 -16.61
N ASN A 42 -1.91 -2.92 -16.16
CA ASN A 42 -1.50 -3.89 -15.14
C ASN A 42 -1.29 -3.25 -13.76
N PHE A 43 -1.15 -1.93 -13.68
CA PHE A 43 -1.19 -1.15 -12.44
C PHE A 43 -2.46 -0.32 -12.41
N ARG A 44 -3.30 -0.54 -11.40
CA ARG A 44 -4.56 0.20 -11.21
C ARG A 44 -4.59 0.81 -9.82
N GLU A 45 -4.75 2.11 -9.76
CA GLU A 45 -5.19 2.78 -8.55
C GLU A 45 -6.70 2.51 -8.39
N LEU A 46 -7.09 1.78 -7.34
CA LEU A 46 -8.46 1.34 -7.10
C LEU A 46 -9.22 2.33 -6.21
N GLU A 47 -8.55 2.81 -5.16
CA GLU A 47 -9.12 3.71 -4.17
C GLU A 47 -7.99 4.54 -3.56
N THR A 48 -8.21 5.83 -3.33
CA THR A 48 -7.25 6.72 -2.66
C THR A 48 -7.93 7.57 -1.62
N TYR A 49 -7.16 8.04 -0.65
CA TYR A 49 -7.62 8.86 0.46
C TYR A 49 -8.81 8.25 1.21
N ILE A 50 -8.72 6.96 1.51
CA ILE A 50 -9.80 6.21 2.16
C ILE A 50 -10.09 6.85 3.52
N SER A 51 -11.31 7.36 3.71
CA SER A 51 -11.73 8.09 4.93
C SER A 51 -11.00 9.42 5.18
N GLY A 52 -10.39 10.03 4.15
CA GLY A 52 -9.58 11.24 4.32
C GLY A 52 -8.20 11.00 4.94
N LEU A 53 -7.82 9.74 5.14
CA LEU A 53 -6.48 9.34 5.58
C LEU A 53 -5.58 9.08 4.36
N PRO A 54 -4.24 9.19 4.48
CA PRO A 54 -3.31 8.89 3.40
C PRO A 54 -3.17 7.37 3.18
N VAL A 55 -4.28 6.75 2.78
CA VAL A 55 -4.45 5.33 2.54
C VAL A 55 -4.86 5.14 1.09
N ALA A 56 -4.23 4.21 0.39
CA ALA A 56 -4.55 3.89 -0.99
C ALA A 56 -4.57 2.39 -1.23
N ARG A 57 -5.45 1.96 -2.14
CA ARG A 57 -5.60 0.59 -2.61
C ARG A 57 -5.23 0.52 -4.08
N TYR A 58 -4.38 -0.44 -4.41
CA TYR A 58 -3.86 -0.69 -5.74
C TYR A 58 -4.17 -2.12 -6.18
N GLY A 59 -4.37 -2.30 -7.48
CA GLY A 59 -4.54 -3.59 -8.14
C GLY A 59 -3.40 -3.81 -9.11
N LEU A 60 -2.59 -4.84 -8.85
CA LEU A 60 -1.43 -5.22 -9.65
C LEU A 60 -1.68 -6.52 -10.40
N ARG A 61 -1.30 -6.55 -11.68
CA ARG A 61 -1.27 -7.75 -12.52
C ARG A 61 0.17 -8.07 -12.89
N TYR A 62 0.45 -9.37 -13.08
CA TYR A 62 1.78 -9.90 -13.38
C TYR A 62 2.81 -9.71 -12.25
N THR A 63 2.34 -9.41 -11.05
CA THR A 63 3.14 -9.36 -9.83
C THR A 63 3.18 -10.75 -9.19
N ASP A 64 4.38 -11.27 -8.97
CA ASP A 64 4.57 -12.47 -8.17
C ASP A 64 4.40 -12.15 -6.68
N CYS A 65 3.53 -12.91 -6.02
CA CYS A 65 3.13 -12.65 -4.64
C CYS A 65 4.25 -12.91 -3.64
N GLU A 66 5.08 -13.92 -3.87
CA GLU A 66 6.18 -14.27 -2.98
C GLU A 66 7.34 -13.30 -3.13
N GLN A 67 7.68 -12.90 -4.37
CA GLN A 67 8.66 -11.85 -4.61
C GLN A 67 8.24 -10.53 -3.96
N PHE A 68 6.97 -10.14 -4.12
CA PHE A 68 6.46 -8.91 -3.50
C PHE A 68 6.44 -9.00 -1.96
N ARG A 69 6.12 -10.17 -1.41
CA ARG A 69 6.19 -10.42 0.04
C ARG A 69 7.62 -10.27 0.57
N GLN A 70 8.58 -10.86 -0.12
CA GLN A 70 10.01 -10.76 0.24
C GLN A 70 10.49 -9.31 0.15
N PHE A 71 10.14 -8.60 -0.93
CA PHE A 71 10.44 -7.18 -1.10
C PHE A 71 9.91 -6.36 0.08
N LEU A 72 8.60 -6.45 0.38
CA LEU A 72 7.99 -5.72 1.49
C LEU A 72 8.59 -6.08 2.85
N SER A 73 9.04 -7.32 3.06
CA SER A 73 9.73 -7.69 4.30
C SER A 73 11.14 -7.08 4.44
N GLY A 74 11.76 -6.70 3.33
CA GLY A 74 13.12 -6.14 3.27
C GLY A 74 13.18 -4.62 3.17
N ILE A 75 12.06 -3.93 2.90
CA ILE A 75 12.09 -2.48 2.74
C ILE A 75 12.32 -1.75 4.07
N LYS A 76 13.01 -0.61 4.00
CA LYS A 76 13.07 0.35 5.10
C LYS A 76 11.83 1.25 5.03
N ALA A 77 10.83 0.95 5.84
CA ALA A 77 9.56 1.66 5.94
C ALA A 77 9.66 3.20 5.93
N GLN A 78 10.67 3.74 6.61
CA GLN A 78 10.94 5.17 6.72
C GLN A 78 11.18 5.85 5.36
N ARG A 79 11.66 5.13 4.35
CA ARG A 79 11.92 5.68 3.01
C ARG A 79 10.64 6.02 2.26
N TYR A 80 9.54 5.33 2.56
CA TYR A 80 8.25 5.51 1.89
C TYR A 80 7.16 6.00 2.85
N HIS A 81 7.56 6.48 4.03
CA HIS A 81 6.65 6.89 5.11
C HIS A 81 5.56 5.85 5.43
N LEU A 82 5.84 4.57 5.21
CA LEU A 82 4.87 3.50 5.32
C LEU A 82 4.61 3.14 6.78
N GLN A 83 3.34 3.25 7.19
CA GLN A 83 2.86 2.80 8.49
C GLN A 83 2.30 1.39 8.42
N TYR A 84 1.55 1.08 7.35
CA TYR A 84 0.89 -0.21 7.17
C TYR A 84 0.86 -0.62 5.70
N ALA A 85 1.06 -1.93 5.47
CA ALA A 85 0.84 -2.55 4.17
C ALA A 85 0.01 -3.82 4.35
N SER A 86 -0.99 -4.01 3.50
CA SER A 86 -1.78 -5.25 3.41
C SER A 86 -1.83 -5.70 1.97
N VAL A 87 -1.53 -6.96 1.72
CA VAL A 87 -1.51 -7.53 0.39
C VAL A 87 -2.41 -8.75 0.35
N LYS A 88 -3.31 -8.75 -0.63
CA LYS A 88 -4.20 -9.85 -0.93
C LYS A 88 -3.82 -10.46 -2.27
N CYS A 89 -3.40 -11.72 -2.20
CA CYS A 89 -2.95 -12.55 -3.29
C CYS A 89 -3.90 -13.74 -3.47
N GLY A 90 -5.03 -13.52 -4.14
CA GLY A 90 -6.07 -14.54 -4.29
C GLY A 90 -6.67 -14.94 -2.93
N ALA A 91 -6.45 -16.18 -2.50
CA ALA A 91 -6.90 -16.70 -1.21
C ALA A 91 -5.94 -16.37 -0.06
N MET A 92 -4.72 -15.92 -0.35
CA MET A 92 -3.73 -15.55 0.65
C MET A 92 -3.80 -14.06 0.94
N THR A 93 -3.68 -13.68 2.21
CA THR A 93 -3.56 -12.28 2.62
C THR A 93 -2.48 -12.20 3.68
N TYR A 94 -1.58 -11.22 3.54
CA TYR A 94 -0.55 -10.93 4.51
C TYR A 94 -0.49 -9.43 4.76
N SER A 95 -0.04 -9.03 5.95
CA SER A 95 0.08 -7.64 6.32
C SER A 95 1.36 -7.38 7.10
N TYR A 96 1.86 -6.15 6.96
CA TYR A 96 3.05 -5.65 7.62
C TYR A 96 2.69 -4.37 8.36
N CYS A 97 2.98 -4.37 9.66
CA CYS A 97 3.02 -3.15 10.45
C CYS A 97 4.45 -2.62 10.45
N MET A 98 4.62 -1.44 9.87
CA MET A 98 5.93 -0.86 9.56
C MET A 98 6.31 0.29 10.50
N ALA A 99 5.35 0.78 11.29
CA ALA A 99 5.57 1.69 12.40
C ALA A 99 5.37 1.00 13.77
N PHE A 100 5.93 1.60 14.82
CA PHE A 100 5.81 1.10 16.20
C PHE A 100 4.37 1.08 16.71
N ALA A 101 3.57 2.08 16.34
CA ALA A 101 2.14 2.14 16.59
C ALA A 101 1.39 1.92 15.27
N CYS A 102 1.09 0.66 14.97
CA CYS A 102 0.33 0.27 13.80
C CYS A 102 -0.85 -0.59 14.24
N ASN A 103 -2.08 -0.10 14.00
CA ASN A 103 -3.29 -0.84 14.25
C ASN A 103 -4.00 -1.12 12.92
N PRO A 104 -3.98 -2.37 12.42
CA PRO A 104 -4.59 -2.74 11.14
C PRO A 104 -6.07 -2.37 11.03
N PHE A 105 -6.80 -2.33 12.15
CA PHE A 105 -8.23 -2.00 12.21
C PHE A 105 -8.53 -0.57 11.77
N ASP A 106 -7.58 0.35 11.94
CA ASP A 106 -7.72 1.75 11.56
C ASP A 106 -7.78 1.91 10.03
N TYR A 107 -7.25 0.94 9.28
CA TYR A 107 -7.17 0.96 7.82
C TYR A 107 -8.11 -0.05 7.14
N THR A 108 -8.67 -1.01 7.88
CA THR A 108 -9.55 -2.06 7.33
C THR A 108 -11.04 -1.73 7.43
N ARG A 109 -11.46 -0.68 8.14
CA ARG A 109 -12.87 -0.31 8.29
C ARG A 109 -13.17 1.14 7.95
N LEU A 110 -13.94 1.32 6.88
CA LEU A 110 -14.92 2.40 6.77
C LEU A 110 -16.23 1.85 6.18
N ASN A 111 -16.76 0.81 6.84
CA ASN A 111 -18.17 0.42 6.76
C ASN A 111 -18.61 0.04 8.17
N SER A 112 -18.62 1.02 9.06
CA SER A 112 -19.50 0.99 10.23
C SER A 112 -20.38 2.23 10.14
N THR A 113 -21.45 2.11 9.38
CA THR A 113 -22.68 2.84 9.65
C THR A 113 -22.95 2.74 11.16
N PRO A 114 -23.18 3.84 11.90
CA PRO A 114 -23.80 3.71 13.20
C PRO A 114 -25.22 3.20 12.94
N ALA A 115 -25.46 1.92 13.24
CA ALA A 115 -26.80 1.40 13.40
C ALA A 115 -27.19 1.62 14.87
N ALA A 116 -27.91 2.71 15.11
CA ALA A 116 -29.00 2.88 16.08
C ALA A 116 -29.35 4.37 16.18
#